data_AF-A0A7R9TS05-F1
#
_entry.id   AF-A0A7R9TS05-F1
#
_cell.length_a   1.000
_cell.length_b   1.000
_cell.length_c   1.000
_cell.angle_alpha   90.00
_cell.angle_beta   90.00
_cell.angle_gamma   90.00
#
_symmetry.space_group_name_H-M   'P 1'
#
loop_
_entity.id
_entity.type
_entity.pdbx_description
1 polymer ?
#
loop_
_entity_poly.entity_id
_entity_poly.type
_entity_poly.pdbx_seq_one_letter_code
_entity_poly.pdbx_strand_id
1 'polypeptide(L)'
;RPRAPEAGLAEDAKLMFGLLFSLRAFCVKVDPGRAPGEADEGSVFHSFATDTYELHYMDTPSGTKIALVTSPGAGDLCAALRHIYGALYAGLALKNPAHEAGAAVRSERFCAELDKYVASLWG
;
A
#
# COMPACT_ATOMS: atom_id res chain seq x y z
N ARG A 1 -13.53 1.79 28.15
CA ARG A 1 -12.18 1.21 28.32
C ARG A 1 -11.35 1.64 27.12
N PRO A 2 -10.22 2.36 27.27
CA PRO A 2 -9.36 2.68 26.14
C PRO A 2 -8.80 1.38 25.54
N ARG A 3 -8.70 1.33 24.22
CA ARG A 3 -8.22 0.15 23.47
C ARG A 3 -6.69 0.05 23.59
N ALA A 4 -6.16 -1.18 23.60
CA ALA A 4 -4.71 -1.37 23.48
C ALA A 4 -4.24 -0.88 22.09
N PRO A 5 -3.11 -0.16 21.99
CA PRO A 5 -2.66 0.45 20.73
C PRO A 5 -2.53 -0.56 19.57
N GLU A 6 -1.98 -1.74 19.85
CA GLU A 6 -1.77 -2.81 18.86
C GLU A 6 -3.08 -3.38 18.33
N ALA A 7 -4.10 -3.48 19.19
CA ALA A 7 -5.43 -3.95 18.80
C ALA A 7 -6.18 -2.91 17.94
N GLY A 8 -5.84 -1.62 18.06
CA GLY A 8 -6.32 -0.57 17.17
C GLY A 8 -5.77 -0.75 15.76
N LEU A 9 -4.44 -0.86 15.65
CA LEU A 9 -3.75 -0.94 14.36
C LEU A 9 -4.15 -2.18 13.54
N ALA A 10 -4.36 -3.33 14.20
CA ALA A 10 -4.77 -4.56 13.52
C ALA A 10 -6.20 -4.46 12.93
N GLU A 11 -7.12 -3.79 13.62
CA GLU A 11 -8.48 -3.59 13.15
C GLU A 11 -8.53 -2.53 12.03
N ASP A 12 -7.75 -1.46 12.15
CA ASP A 12 -7.60 -0.46 11.09
C ASP A 12 -7.00 -1.09 9.83
N ALA A 13 -6.03 -2.00 9.97
CA ALA A 13 -5.46 -2.76 8.86
C ALA A 13 -6.50 -3.66 8.16
N LYS A 14 -7.39 -4.33 8.91
CA LYS A 14 -8.50 -5.12 8.32
C LYS A 14 -9.48 -4.23 7.57
N LEU A 15 -9.85 -3.08 8.16
CA LEU A 15 -10.75 -2.13 7.52
C LEU A 15 -10.15 -1.63 6.20
N MET A 16 -8.87 -1.23 6.23
CA MET A 16 -8.12 -0.78 5.05
C MET A 16 -8.05 -1.87 3.98
N PHE A 17 -7.80 -3.12 4.38
CA PHE A 17 -7.78 -4.25 3.46
C PHE A 17 -9.13 -4.43 2.74
N GLY A 18 -10.23 -4.41 3.49
CA GLY A 18 -11.58 -4.53 2.93
C GLY A 18 -11.95 -3.38 1.99
N LEU A 19 -11.54 -2.16 2.33
CA LEU A 19 -11.72 -0.98 1.49
C LEU A 19 -10.96 -1.12 0.16
N LEU A 20 -9.65 -1.41 0.22
CA LEU A 20 -8.80 -1.54 -0.97
C LEU A 20 -9.25 -2.69 -1.87
N PHE A 21 -9.68 -3.80 -1.27
CA PHE A 21 -10.27 -4.91 -1.99
C PHE A 21 -11.54 -4.48 -2.76
N SER A 22 -12.42 -3.74 -2.10
CA SER A 22 -13.68 -3.27 -2.69
C SER A 22 -13.44 -2.23 -3.79
N LEU A 23 -12.52 -1.28 -3.58
CA LEU A 23 -12.16 -0.26 -4.57
C LEU A 23 -11.56 -0.88 -5.84
N ARG A 24 -10.68 -1.87 -5.69
CA ARG A 24 -10.12 -2.60 -6.84
C ARG A 24 -11.23 -3.27 -7.65
N ALA A 25 -12.13 -3.99 -6.99
CA ALA A 25 -13.25 -4.64 -7.66
C ALA A 25 -14.21 -3.62 -8.31
N PHE A 26 -14.40 -2.47 -7.68
CA PHE A 26 -15.20 -1.38 -8.23
C PHE A 26 -14.58 -0.82 -9.51
N CYS A 27 -13.29 -0.44 -9.49
CA CYS A 27 -12.58 0.10 -10.65
C CYS A 27 -12.66 -0.82 -11.87
N VAL A 28 -12.47 -2.14 -11.69
CA VAL A 28 -12.62 -3.13 -12.77
C VAL A 28 -14.05 -3.22 -13.31
N LYS A 29 -15.06 -3.05 -12.46
CA LYS A 29 -16.48 -3.13 -12.87
C LYS A 29 -16.98 -1.89 -13.61
N VAL A 30 -16.43 -0.72 -13.27
CA VAL A 30 -16.85 0.56 -13.85
C VAL A 30 -15.93 1.07 -14.95
N ASP A 31 -14.89 0.31 -15.30
CA ASP A 31 -13.96 0.66 -16.36
C ASP A 31 -14.70 0.84 -17.70
N PRO A 32 -14.73 2.06 -18.27
CA PRO A 32 -15.41 2.31 -19.54
C PRO A 32 -14.73 1.64 -20.73
N GLY A 33 -13.46 1.23 -20.59
CA GLY A 33 -12.73 0.48 -21.61
C GLY A 33 -13.08 -1.00 -21.66
N ARG A 34 -13.87 -1.51 -20.71
CA ARG A 34 -14.19 -2.93 -20.59
C ARG A 34 -15.25 -3.37 -21.60
N ALA A 35 -14.93 -4.37 -22.43
CA ALA A 35 -15.92 -5.03 -23.26
C ALA A 35 -16.67 -6.15 -22.50
N PRO A 36 -17.95 -6.42 -22.83
CA PRO A 36 -18.68 -7.55 -22.25
C PRO A 36 -17.97 -8.89 -22.51
N GLY A 37 -17.71 -9.65 -21.44
CA GLY A 37 -17.06 -10.96 -21.53
C GLY A 37 -15.53 -10.96 -21.42
N GLU A 38 -14.90 -9.79 -21.30
CA GLU A 38 -13.46 -9.71 -20.99
C GLU A 38 -13.17 -10.05 -19.52
N ALA A 39 -11.99 -10.65 -19.32
CA ALA A 39 -11.45 -10.96 -18.01
C ALA A 39 -11.30 -9.67 -17.16
N ASP A 40 -11.27 -9.83 -15.83
CA ASP A 40 -11.09 -8.74 -14.87
C ASP A 40 -9.63 -8.23 -14.85
N GLU A 41 -9.12 -7.84 -16.02
CA GLU A 41 -7.75 -7.41 -16.27
C GLU A 41 -7.78 -6.06 -17.01
N GLY A 42 -7.42 -4.97 -16.34
CA GLY A 42 -7.31 -3.67 -17.01
C GLY A 42 -7.23 -2.50 -16.04
N SER A 43 -8.28 -2.32 -15.23
CA SER A 43 -8.35 -1.20 -14.29
C SER A 43 -7.78 -1.55 -12.92
N VAL A 44 -6.85 -0.73 -12.44
CA VAL A 44 -6.25 -0.87 -11.11
C VAL A 44 -6.53 0.42 -10.33
N PHE A 45 -6.99 0.26 -9.10
CA PHE A 45 -7.11 1.38 -8.18
C PHE A 45 -5.72 1.93 -7.86
N HIS A 46 -5.49 3.23 -8.02
CA HIS A 46 -4.18 3.86 -7.77
C HIS A 46 -4.19 4.80 -6.56
N SER A 47 -5.19 5.68 -6.46
CA SER A 47 -5.33 6.56 -5.31
C SER A 47 -6.76 7.04 -5.13
N PHE A 48 -7.07 7.52 -3.93
CA PHE A 48 -8.22 8.39 -3.70
C PHE A 48 -7.78 9.53 -2.79
N ALA A 49 -8.41 10.69 -2.97
CA ALA A 49 -8.20 11.86 -2.13
C ALA A 49 -9.47 12.18 -1.35
N THR A 50 -9.28 12.68 -0.13
CA THR A 50 -10.27 13.37 0.66
C THR A 50 -9.87 14.85 0.77
N ASP A 51 -10.62 15.63 1.53
CA ASP A 51 -10.27 17.00 1.88
C ASP A 51 -9.02 17.12 2.78
N THR A 52 -8.64 16.05 3.46
CA THR A 52 -7.59 16.05 4.51
C THR A 52 -6.42 15.14 4.23
N TYR A 53 -6.56 14.15 3.36
CA TYR A 53 -5.48 13.23 2.99
C TYR A 53 -5.67 12.62 1.60
N GLU A 54 -4.58 12.09 1.04
CA GLU A 54 -4.59 11.25 -0.15
C GLU A 54 -3.99 9.89 0.17
N LEU A 55 -4.67 8.82 -0.23
CA LEU A 55 -4.15 7.46 -0.14
C LEU A 55 -3.65 7.02 -1.50
N HIS A 56 -2.36 6.70 -1.58
CA HIS A 56 -1.68 6.16 -2.74
C HIS A 56 -1.50 4.66 -2.55
N TYR A 57 -1.78 3.87 -3.57
CA TYR A 57 -1.82 2.42 -3.49
C TYR A 57 -1.13 1.73 -4.67
N MET A 58 -0.45 0.64 -4.36
CA MET A 58 -0.10 -0.38 -5.34
C MET A 58 -0.28 -1.78 -4.76
N ASP A 59 -0.59 -2.74 -5.63
CA ASP A 59 -0.36 -4.14 -5.36
C ASP A 59 0.59 -4.78 -6.36
N THR A 60 1.19 -5.86 -5.90
CA THR A 60 2.15 -6.65 -6.67
C THR A 60 1.48 -7.95 -7.11
N PRO A 61 1.97 -8.58 -8.20
CA PRO A 61 1.48 -9.89 -8.61
C PRO A 61 1.62 -10.97 -7.51
N SER A 62 2.56 -10.81 -6.58
CA SER A 62 2.73 -11.68 -5.41
C SER A 62 1.70 -11.43 -4.29
N GLY A 63 0.77 -10.49 -4.46
CA GLY A 63 -0.27 -10.17 -3.49
C GLY A 63 0.15 -9.21 -2.39
N THR A 64 1.38 -8.69 -2.40
CA THR A 64 1.82 -7.64 -1.47
C THR A 64 1.14 -6.33 -1.83
N LYS A 65 0.59 -5.64 -0.84
CA LYS A 65 -0.13 -4.37 -0.96
C LYS A 65 0.64 -3.29 -0.21
N ILE A 66 0.81 -2.13 -0.84
CA ILE A 66 1.45 -0.97 -0.22
C ILE A 66 0.47 0.18 -0.33
N ALA A 67 0.16 0.78 0.81
CA ALA A 67 -0.64 1.99 0.92
C ALA A 67 0.20 3.07 1.60
N LEU A 68 0.25 4.26 1.00
CA LEU A 68 0.94 5.43 1.54
C LEU A 68 -0.09 6.56 1.69
N VAL A 69 -0.25 7.06 2.91
CA VAL A 69 -1.17 8.16 3.21
C VAL A 69 -0.37 9.45 3.32
N THR A 70 -0.81 10.49 2.61
CA THR A 70 -0.12 11.77 2.49
C THR A 70 -1.10 12.93 2.69
N SER A 71 -0.62 14.16 2.77
CA SER A 71 -1.48 15.34 2.58
C SER A 71 -2.05 15.34 1.15
N PRO A 72 -3.19 16.01 0.90
CA PRO A 72 -3.73 16.18 -0.44
C PRO A 72 -2.73 16.88 -1.36
N GLY A 73 -2.68 16.48 -2.63
CA GLY A 73 -1.86 17.16 -3.64
C GLY A 73 -0.38 16.76 -3.61
N ALA A 74 -0.06 15.59 -3.07
CA ALA A 74 1.31 15.04 -3.08
C ALA A 74 1.81 14.67 -4.49
N GLY A 75 0.92 14.64 -5.49
CA GLY A 75 1.25 14.29 -6.87
C GLY A 75 1.36 12.78 -7.09
N ASP A 76 1.97 12.38 -8.22
CA ASP A 76 2.13 10.96 -8.55
C ASP A 76 3.25 10.32 -7.73
N LEU A 77 2.88 9.41 -6.83
CA LEU A 77 3.80 8.63 -5.99
C LEU A 77 4.02 7.19 -6.48
N CYS A 78 3.64 6.86 -7.72
CA CYS A 78 3.77 5.52 -8.26
C CYS A 78 5.23 5.04 -8.27
N ALA A 79 6.19 5.92 -8.62
CA ALA A 79 7.61 5.61 -8.56
C ALA A 79 8.09 5.36 -7.11
N ALA A 80 7.57 6.14 -6.15
CA ALA A 80 7.91 6.00 -4.74
C ALA A 80 7.41 4.67 -4.17
N LEU A 81 6.16 4.31 -4.44
CA LEU A 81 5.58 3.02 -4.04
C LEU A 81 6.39 1.84 -4.62
N ARG A 82 6.78 1.90 -5.90
CA ARG A 82 7.63 0.87 -6.52
C ARG A 82 9.00 0.77 -5.85
N HIS A 83 9.60 1.90 -5.44
CA HIS A 83 10.86 1.90 -4.70
C HIS A 83 10.71 1.26 -3.32
N ILE A 84 9.65 1.62 -2.58
CA ILE A 84 9.33 1.02 -1.28
C ILE A 84 9.18 -0.50 -1.41
N TYR A 85 8.47 -0.98 -2.44
CA TYR A 85 8.37 -2.42 -2.69
C TYR A 85 9.73 -3.06 -3.02
N GLY A 86 10.37 -2.61 -4.10
CA GLY A 86 11.49 -3.33 -4.69
C GLY A 86 12.79 -3.19 -3.92
N ALA A 87 13.18 -1.94 -3.61
CA ALA A 87 14.45 -1.66 -2.97
C ALA A 87 14.41 -1.93 -1.47
N LEU A 88 13.29 -1.58 -0.81
CA LEU A 88 13.21 -1.63 0.65
C LEU A 88 12.54 -2.93 1.12
N TYR A 89 11.29 -3.19 0.78
CA TYR A 89 10.57 -4.36 1.30
C TYR A 89 11.15 -5.67 0.77
N ALA A 90 11.22 -5.84 -0.56
CA ALA A 90 11.81 -7.02 -1.16
C ALA A 90 13.33 -7.10 -0.93
N GLY A 91 14.01 -5.96 -0.91
CA GLY A 91 15.47 -5.90 -0.76
C GLY A 91 15.98 -6.12 0.67
N LEU A 92 15.27 -5.64 1.69
CA LEU A 92 15.74 -5.62 3.08
C LEU A 92 14.87 -6.46 4.03
N ALA A 93 13.57 -6.60 3.76
CA ALA A 93 12.67 -7.39 4.60
C ALA A 93 12.56 -8.83 4.12
N LEU A 94 12.15 -9.07 2.87
CA LEU A 94 11.95 -10.44 2.36
C LEU A 94 13.25 -11.25 2.23
N LYS A 95 14.38 -10.57 2.01
CA LYS A 95 15.71 -11.20 1.97
C LYS A 95 16.33 -11.42 3.35
N ASN A 96 15.71 -10.94 4.41
CA ASN A 96 16.19 -11.17 5.77
C ASN A 96 15.80 -12.60 6.21
N PRO A 97 16.77 -13.49 6.47
CA PRO A 97 16.48 -14.88 6.87
C PRO A 97 15.72 -14.99 8.21
N ALA A 98 15.73 -13.94 9.03
CA ALA A 98 14.97 -13.88 10.26
C ALA A 98 13.52 -13.40 10.07
N HIS A 99 13.11 -13.03 8.84
CA HIS A 99 11.76 -12.60 8.56
C HIS A 99 10.85 -13.78 8.22
N GLU A 100 9.75 -13.91 8.96
CA GLU A 100 8.69 -14.86 8.67
C GLU A 100 7.66 -14.23 7.73
N ALA A 101 7.33 -14.93 6.64
CA ALA A 101 6.33 -14.47 5.69
C ALA A 101 4.96 -14.27 6.37
N GLY A 102 4.36 -13.10 6.18
CA GLY A 102 3.08 -12.73 6.81
C GLY A 102 3.20 -12.16 8.23
N ALA A 103 4.39 -12.21 8.85
CA ALA A 103 4.64 -11.52 10.10
C ALA A 103 4.94 -10.03 9.87
N ALA A 104 4.78 -9.21 10.91
CA ALA A 104 5.21 -7.82 10.87
C ALA A 104 6.73 -7.73 10.62
N VAL A 105 7.15 -6.81 9.75
CA VAL A 105 8.58 -6.56 9.50
C VAL A 105 9.17 -5.86 10.72
N ARG A 106 10.13 -6.52 11.39
CA ARG A 106 10.82 -6.01 12.59
C ARG A 106 12.28 -5.64 12.35
N SER A 107 12.74 -5.74 11.11
CA SER A 107 14.11 -5.42 10.73
C SER A 107 14.40 -3.94 10.95
N GLU A 108 15.26 -3.62 11.92
CA GLU A 108 15.66 -2.23 12.22
C GLU A 108 16.24 -1.53 10.99
N ARG A 109 17.06 -2.26 10.21
CA ARG A 109 17.62 -1.76 8.95
C ARG A 109 16.54 -1.39 7.94
N PHE A 110 15.48 -2.21 7.81
CA PHE A 110 14.37 -1.89 6.92
C PHE A 110 13.65 -0.62 7.39
N CYS A 111 13.32 -0.53 8.68
CA CYS A 111 12.63 0.63 9.23
C CYS A 111 13.44 1.91 9.03
N ALA A 112 14.75 1.89 9.34
CA ALA A 112 15.62 3.04 9.19
C ALA A 112 15.73 3.54 7.73
N GLU A 113 15.88 2.63 6.77
CA GLU A 113 15.95 3.02 5.35
C GLU A 113 14.59 3.48 4.80
N LEU A 114 13.48 2.89 5.29
CA LEU A 114 12.13 3.34 4.93
C LEU A 114 11.84 4.75 5.46
N ASP A 115 12.13 5.01 6.73
CA ASP A 115 11.92 6.32 7.35
C ASP A 115 12.73 7.40 6.62
N LYS A 116 14.00 7.11 6.32
CA LYS A 116 14.88 7.99 5.56
C LYS A 116 14.33 8.29 4.17
N TYR A 117 13.84 7.26 3.46
CA TYR A 117 13.27 7.43 2.13
C TYR A 117 11.98 8.25 2.16
N VAL A 118 11.05 7.94 3.07
CA VAL A 118 9.77 8.67 3.20
C VAL A 118 10.03 10.13 3.55
N ALA A 119 10.97 10.42 4.45
CA ALA A 119 11.36 11.79 4.77
C ALA A 119 11.88 12.56 3.54
N SER A 120 12.61 11.88 2.64
CA SER A 120 13.13 12.51 1.42
C SER A 120 12.08 12.85 0.35
N LEU A 121 10.87 12.29 0.45
CA LEU A 121 9.78 12.58 -0.50
C LEU A 121 9.25 14.02 -0.37
N TRP A 122 9.49 14.65 0.77
CA TRP A 122 8.95 15.97 1.13
C TRP A 122 10.05 17.03 1.32
N GLY A 123 11.30 16.67 1.02
CA GLY A 123 12.47 17.54 1.12
C GLY A 123 12.62 18.52 -0.03
#